data_AF-A0A386C978-F1
#
_entry.id   AF-A0A386C978-F1
#
_cell.length_a   1.000
_cell.length_b   1.000
_cell.length_c   1.000
_cell.angle_alpha   90.00
_cell.angle_beta   90.00
_cell.angle_gamma   90.00
#
_symmetry.space_group_name_H-M   'P 1'
#
loop_
_entity.id
_entity.type
_entity.pdbx_description
1 polymer ?
#
loop_
_entity_poly.entity_id
_entity_poly.type
_entity_poly.pdbx_seq_one_letter_code
_entity_poly.pdbx_strand_id
1 'polypeptide(L)'
;YLKKRAPDYALSEFLNDELGQDNSAGHGGVLVFFRHIYFIRVPFFNGEPQTSWAVDPDKLKTAAAWKDFLRENHIGYLLRAPEYPPQIAEPLQEMETAGVLEPVAHRDVSVLEGYRLQGTHRTVTATLLRVREDRRQ
;
A
#
# COMPACT_ATOMS: atom_id res chain seq x y z
N TYR A 1 -8.58 -22.01 2.70
CA TYR A 1 -7.85 -22.48 1.50
C TYR A 1 -7.04 -21.36 0.87
N LEU A 2 -7.65 -20.21 0.52
CA LEU A 2 -6.96 -19.07 -0.10
C LEU A 2 -5.79 -18.50 0.73
N LYS A 3 -5.96 -18.33 2.05
CA LYS A 3 -4.91 -17.90 2.98
C LYS A 3 -3.62 -18.74 2.95
N LYS A 4 -3.68 -19.99 2.47
CA LYS A 4 -2.53 -20.90 2.38
C LYS A 4 -1.93 -21.02 0.97
N ARG A 5 -2.58 -20.47 -0.06
CA ARG A 5 -2.22 -20.75 -1.47
C ARG A 5 -2.21 -19.52 -2.39
N ALA A 6 -2.87 -18.44 -2.02
CA ALA A 6 -2.88 -17.21 -2.80
C ALA A 6 -1.77 -16.26 -2.29
N PRO A 7 -0.82 -15.85 -3.15
CA PRO A 7 0.08 -14.74 -2.86
C PRO A 7 -0.73 -13.50 -2.45
N ASP A 8 -0.20 -12.71 -1.52
CA ASP A 8 -0.76 -11.43 -1.07
C ASP A 8 -2.20 -11.48 -0.48
N TYR A 9 -2.79 -12.67 -0.28
CA TYR A 9 -4.13 -12.80 0.31
C TYR A 9 -4.18 -12.28 1.74
N ALA A 10 -3.14 -12.54 2.54
CA ALA A 10 -3.09 -12.07 3.93
C ALA A 10 -2.99 -10.53 4.02
N LEU A 11 -2.34 -9.88 3.04
CA LEU A 11 -2.29 -8.42 2.91
C LEU A 11 -3.65 -7.84 2.51
N SER A 12 -4.32 -8.48 1.56
CA SER A 12 -5.67 -8.09 1.13
C SER A 12 -6.71 -8.29 2.23
N GLU A 13 -6.60 -9.38 3.01
CA GLU A 13 -7.42 -9.63 4.19
C GLU A 13 -7.20 -8.55 5.25
N PHE A 14 -5.94 -8.20 5.56
CA PHE A 14 -5.61 -7.09 6.46
C PHE A 14 -6.25 -5.78 6.00
N LEU A 15 -6.07 -5.38 4.74
CA LEU A 15 -6.70 -4.15 4.21
C LEU A 15 -8.21 -4.15 4.33
N ASN A 16 -8.85 -5.28 3.98
CA ASN A 16 -10.29 -5.40 4.06
C ASN A 16 -10.81 -5.36 5.51
N ASP A 17 -10.05 -5.88 6.46
CA ASP A 17 -10.44 -5.83 7.87
C ASP A 17 -10.33 -4.41 8.42
N GLU A 18 -9.22 -3.72 8.15
CA GLU A 18 -8.96 -2.38 8.68
C GLU A 18 -9.82 -1.30 8.02
N LEU A 19 -10.05 -1.41 6.71
CA LEU A 19 -10.75 -0.37 5.93
C LEU A 19 -12.13 -0.79 5.43
N GLY A 20 -12.42 -2.11 5.36
CA GLY A 20 -13.70 -2.61 4.84
C GLY A 20 -14.85 -2.55 5.84
N GLN A 21 -14.58 -2.39 7.15
CA GLN A 21 -15.61 -2.06 8.13
C GLN A 21 -15.96 -0.57 8.17
N ASP A 22 -15.06 0.27 7.65
CA ASP A 22 -15.14 1.71 7.70
C ASP A 22 -15.46 2.30 6.31
N ASN A 23 -16.54 1.82 5.70
CA ASN A 23 -17.21 2.48 4.56
C ASN A 23 -17.76 3.89 4.92
N SER A 24 -17.30 4.47 6.03
CA SER A 24 -17.67 5.76 6.55
C SER A 24 -16.77 6.84 5.96
N ALA A 25 -17.22 7.38 4.84
CA ALA A 25 -17.12 8.81 4.53
C ALA A 25 -15.71 9.39 4.29
N GLY A 26 -15.21 9.23 3.05
CA GLY A 26 -14.50 10.33 2.38
C GLY A 26 -12.99 10.42 2.53
N HIS A 27 -12.28 9.32 2.78
CA HIS A 27 -10.82 9.33 2.99
C HIS A 27 -9.99 8.65 1.87
N GLY A 28 -10.50 8.68 0.64
CA GLY A 28 -9.72 8.31 -0.54
C GLY A 28 -9.40 6.80 -0.70
N GLY A 29 -8.86 6.43 -1.85
CA GLY A 29 -8.41 5.06 -2.14
C GLY A 29 -7.11 4.68 -1.43
N VAL A 30 -6.78 3.39 -1.48
CA VAL A 30 -5.55 2.83 -0.90
C VAL A 30 -4.51 2.59 -2.00
N LEU A 31 -3.30 3.11 -1.86
CA LEU A 31 -2.18 2.72 -2.71
C LEU A 31 -1.57 1.40 -2.22
N VAL A 32 -1.52 0.40 -3.09
CA VAL A 32 -1.00 -0.94 -2.79
C VAL A 32 0.09 -1.33 -3.79
N PHE A 33 1.11 -2.04 -3.33
CA PHE A 33 2.23 -2.50 -4.17
C PHE A 33 2.18 -4.01 -4.38
N PHE A 34 0.99 -4.54 -4.69
CA PHE A 34 0.81 -5.97 -4.85
C PHE A 34 1.21 -6.43 -6.25
N ARG A 35 1.99 -7.50 -6.32
CA ARG A 35 2.21 -8.22 -7.57
C ARG A 35 0.93 -8.90 -8.06
N HIS A 36 0.09 -9.33 -7.12
CA HIS A 36 -1.16 -10.03 -7.40
C HIS A 36 -2.33 -9.41 -6.65
N ILE A 37 -3.16 -8.67 -7.38
CA ILE A 37 -4.35 -8.02 -6.84
C ILE A 37 -5.51 -9.01 -6.88
N TYR A 38 -5.70 -9.74 -5.79
CA TYR A 38 -6.87 -10.58 -5.62
C TYR A 38 -7.59 -10.18 -4.32
N PHE A 39 -8.92 -10.09 -4.38
CA PHE A 39 -9.80 -9.99 -3.20
C PHE A 39 -9.73 -8.67 -2.38
N ILE A 40 -9.21 -7.57 -2.92
CA ILE A 40 -9.35 -6.24 -2.29
C ILE A 40 -10.78 -5.74 -2.52
N ARG A 41 -11.47 -5.36 -1.45
CA ARG A 41 -12.87 -4.89 -1.47
C ARG A 41 -13.00 -3.37 -1.35
N VAL A 42 -11.93 -2.70 -0.95
CA VAL A 42 -11.86 -1.23 -0.84
C VAL A 42 -11.36 -0.61 -2.14
N PRO A 43 -11.68 0.66 -2.45
CA PRO A 43 -11.08 1.36 -3.58
C PRO A 43 -9.54 1.38 -3.44
N PHE A 44 -8.84 0.91 -4.47
CA PHE A 44 -7.38 0.82 -4.44
C PHE A 44 -6.75 1.31 -5.74
N PHE A 45 -5.51 1.75 -5.63
CA PHE A 45 -4.62 2.07 -6.73
C PHE A 45 -3.43 1.12 -6.69
N ASN A 46 -3.11 0.52 -7.85
CA ASN A 46 -1.89 -0.26 -7.98
C ASN A 46 -0.69 0.69 -8.11
N GLY A 47 0.20 0.64 -7.13
CA GLY A 47 1.42 1.43 -7.08
C GLY A 47 2.67 0.71 -7.57
N GLU A 48 2.57 -0.55 -8.01
CA GLU A 48 3.72 -1.33 -8.47
C GLU A 48 4.36 -0.70 -9.73
N PRO A 49 5.58 -0.12 -9.65
CA PRO A 49 6.17 0.63 -10.76
C PRO A 49 6.40 -0.21 -12.02
N GLN A 50 6.55 -1.54 -11.88
CA GLN A 50 6.75 -2.42 -13.03
C GLN A 50 5.47 -2.69 -13.82
N THR A 51 4.29 -2.48 -13.22
CA THR A 51 3.00 -2.88 -13.80
C THR A 51 1.97 -1.75 -13.87
N SER A 52 2.23 -0.64 -13.19
CA SER A 52 1.35 0.53 -13.15
C SER A 52 1.97 1.69 -13.93
N TRP A 53 1.34 2.09 -15.04
CA TRP A 53 1.75 3.30 -15.79
C TRP A 53 1.55 4.60 -15.02
N ALA A 54 0.71 4.60 -13.97
CA ALA A 54 0.43 5.78 -13.16
C ALA A 54 1.56 6.09 -12.17
N VAL A 55 2.27 5.05 -11.71
CA VAL A 55 3.44 5.20 -10.83
C VAL A 55 4.70 5.15 -11.67
N ASP A 56 5.02 6.30 -12.25
CA ASP A 56 6.23 6.51 -13.03
C ASP A 56 7.37 6.99 -12.11
N PRO A 57 8.40 6.16 -11.84
CA PRO A 57 9.52 6.56 -11.00
C PRO A 57 10.25 7.79 -11.53
N ASP A 58 10.19 8.06 -12.84
CA ASP A 58 10.84 9.24 -13.39
C ASP A 58 10.12 10.54 -13.06
N LYS A 59 8.82 10.48 -12.79
CA LYS A 59 7.99 11.63 -12.38
C LYS A 59 7.87 11.73 -10.87
N LEU A 60 7.89 10.60 -10.18
CA LEU A 60 7.66 10.49 -8.73
C LEU A 60 8.99 10.38 -7.94
N LYS A 61 9.96 11.23 -8.27
CA LYS A 61 11.30 11.24 -7.64
C LYS A 61 11.36 11.96 -6.29
N THR A 62 10.35 12.73 -5.94
CA THR A 62 10.38 13.61 -4.76
C THR A 62 9.14 13.45 -3.90
N ALA A 63 9.27 13.69 -2.60
CA ALA A 63 8.14 13.71 -1.66
C ALA A 63 7.02 14.69 -2.08
N ALA A 64 7.38 15.82 -2.70
CA ALA A 64 6.41 16.79 -3.22
C ALA A 64 5.58 16.21 -4.39
N ALA A 65 6.24 15.57 -5.36
CA ALA A 65 5.57 14.91 -6.49
C ALA A 65 4.65 13.79 -6.01
N TRP A 66 5.08 13.03 -5.00
CA TRP A 66 4.23 12.03 -4.35
C TRP A 66 3.02 12.65 -3.65
N LYS A 67 3.20 13.76 -2.92
CA LYS A 67 2.08 14.46 -2.28
C LYS A 67 1.03 14.92 -3.30
N ASP A 68 1.47 15.49 -4.43
CA ASP A 68 0.58 15.92 -5.50
C ASP A 68 -0.13 14.71 -6.14
N PHE A 69 0.60 13.64 -6.44
CA PHE A 69 0.03 12.40 -6.97
C PHE A 69 -1.05 11.79 -6.06
N LEU A 70 -0.76 11.68 -4.76
CA LEU A 70 -1.72 11.13 -3.78
C LEU A 70 -2.99 11.99 -3.72
N ARG A 71 -2.85 13.32 -3.76
CA ARG A 71 -3.99 14.24 -3.77
C ARG A 71 -4.81 14.12 -5.05
N GLU A 72 -4.17 14.14 -6.22
CA GLU A 72 -4.84 14.09 -7.53
C GLU A 72 -5.61 12.78 -7.76
N ASN A 73 -5.08 11.67 -7.23
CA ASN A 73 -5.72 10.36 -7.34
C ASN A 73 -6.66 10.06 -6.16
N HIS A 74 -6.91 11.05 -5.29
CA HIS A 74 -7.71 10.90 -4.08
C HIS A 74 -7.28 9.67 -3.25
N ILE A 75 -5.98 9.51 -3.03
CA ILE A 75 -5.40 8.42 -2.23
C ILE A 75 -5.19 8.94 -0.81
N GLY A 76 -5.89 8.34 0.16
CA GLY A 76 -5.75 8.70 1.57
C GLY A 76 -5.06 7.65 2.42
N TYR A 77 -4.79 6.47 1.86
CA TYR A 77 -4.07 5.40 2.56
C TYR A 77 -3.01 4.77 1.67
N LEU A 78 -1.98 4.24 2.31
CA LEU A 78 -0.86 3.58 1.65
C LEU A 78 -0.48 2.33 2.43
N LEU A 79 -0.37 1.19 1.74
CA LEU A 79 0.04 -0.06 2.35
C LEU A 79 1.52 -0.33 2.07
N ARG A 80 2.32 -0.39 3.13
CA ARG A 80 3.71 -0.83 3.09
C ARG A 80 3.83 -2.27 3.57
N ALA A 81 4.52 -3.13 2.81
CA ALA A 81 4.80 -4.49 3.25
C ALA A 81 6.07 -5.07 2.60
N PRO A 82 7.07 -5.49 3.39
CA PRO A 82 7.65 -4.79 4.55
C PRO A 82 8.41 -3.51 4.16
N GLU A 83 8.75 -3.36 2.89
CA GLU A 83 9.51 -2.24 2.31
C GLU A 83 8.77 -1.72 1.08
N TYR A 84 9.10 -0.52 0.63
CA TYR A 84 8.62 0.00 -0.65
C TYR A 84 9.41 -0.60 -1.82
N PRO A 85 8.85 -0.59 -3.05
CA PRO A 85 9.64 -0.87 -4.23
C PRO A 85 10.88 0.06 -4.27
N PRO A 86 12.10 -0.47 -4.48
CA PRO A 86 13.34 0.30 -4.35
C PRO A 86 13.38 1.58 -5.20
N GLN A 87 12.68 1.59 -6.33
CA GLN A 87 12.63 2.72 -7.28
C GLN A 87 11.93 3.95 -6.70
N ILE A 88 11.09 3.79 -5.68
CA ILE A 88 10.23 4.85 -5.13
C ILE A 88 10.33 4.92 -3.59
N ALA A 89 11.21 4.12 -3.00
CA ALA A 89 11.30 3.97 -1.55
C ALA A 89 11.74 5.25 -0.85
N GLU A 90 12.78 5.91 -1.36
CA GLU A 90 13.39 7.10 -0.77
C GLU A 90 12.36 8.23 -0.54
N PRO A 91 11.62 8.73 -1.54
CA PRO A 91 10.67 9.82 -1.31
C PRO A 91 9.49 9.42 -0.42
N LEU A 92 9.05 8.16 -0.42
CA LEU A 92 7.99 7.69 0.47
C LEU A 92 8.47 7.60 1.93
N GLN A 93 9.71 7.16 2.15
CA GLN A 93 10.34 7.16 3.48
C GLN A 93 10.56 8.58 4.02
N GLU A 94 10.91 9.54 3.16
CA GLU A 94 10.95 10.95 3.52
C GLU A 94 9.58 11.44 4.00
N MET A 95 8.50 11.07 3.30
CA MET A 95 7.13 11.46 3.70
C MET A 95 6.69 10.83 5.03
N GLU A 96 7.10 9.58 5.32
CA GLU A 96 6.91 8.98 6.64
C GLU A 96 7.66 9.76 7.72
N THR A 97 8.94 10.06 7.48
CA THR A 97 9.80 10.79 8.43
C THR A 97 9.28 12.20 8.68
N ALA A 98 8.74 12.85 7.66
CA ALA A 98 8.11 14.16 7.74
C ALA A 98 6.71 14.14 8.41
N GLY A 99 6.19 12.96 8.76
CA GLY A 99 4.87 12.80 9.37
C GLY A 99 3.70 13.06 8.42
N VAL A 100 3.94 13.06 7.10
CA VAL A 100 2.89 13.16 6.08
C VAL A 100 2.19 11.81 5.89
N LEU A 101 2.96 10.73 5.98
CA LEU A 101 2.45 9.36 6.05
C LEU A 101 2.53 8.87 7.50
N GLU A 102 1.37 8.73 8.15
CA GLU A 102 1.28 8.35 9.56
C GLU A 102 0.83 6.89 9.69
N PRO A 103 1.57 6.01 10.39
CA PRO A 103 1.17 4.63 10.58
C PRO A 103 -0.05 4.56 11.50
N VAL A 104 -1.16 3.99 11.00
CA VAL A 104 -2.43 3.87 11.74
C VAL A 104 -2.74 2.43 12.17
N ALA A 105 -2.24 1.44 11.44
CA ALA A 105 -2.38 0.04 11.79
C ALA A 105 -1.18 -0.76 11.28
N HIS A 106 -0.85 -1.84 11.98
CA HIS A 106 0.15 -2.80 11.52
C HIS A 106 -0.28 -4.22 11.87
N ARG A 107 0.10 -5.18 11.04
CA ARG A 107 -0.20 -6.60 11.26
C ARG A 107 0.90 -7.46 10.66
N ASP A 108 1.35 -8.44 11.43
CA ASP A 108 2.20 -9.49 10.90
C ASP A 108 1.37 -10.43 10.03
N VAL A 109 1.74 -10.51 8.76
CA VAL A 109 1.05 -11.32 7.76
C VAL A 109 2.01 -12.32 7.14
N SER A 110 1.49 -13.49 6.81
CA SER A 110 2.26 -14.51 6.10
C SER A 110 2.10 -14.29 4.60
N VAL A 111 3.21 -13.97 3.93
CA VAL A 111 3.28 -13.85 2.47
C VAL A 111 4.00 -15.06 1.89
N LEU A 112 3.59 -15.46 0.68
CA LEU A 112 4.13 -16.62 -0.01
C LEU A 112 5.19 -16.14 -1.01
N GLU A 113 6.44 -16.59 -0.82
CA GLU A 113 7.56 -16.23 -1.68
C GLU A 113 7.87 -17.36 -2.68
N GLY A 114 7.97 -17.01 -3.97
CA GLY A 114 8.36 -17.93 -5.05
C GLY A 114 7.21 -18.48 -5.93
N TYR A 115 7.58 -19.09 -7.06
CA TYR A 115 6.65 -19.74 -7.99
C TYR A 115 6.55 -21.25 -7.71
N ARG A 116 5.34 -21.69 -7.32
CA ARG A 116 4.82 -23.07 -7.38
C ARG A 116 5.20 -24.03 -6.24
N LEU A 117 4.14 -24.54 -5.58
CA LEU A 117 4.01 -25.82 -4.86
C LEU A 117 4.90 -26.08 -3.61
N GLN A 118 6.00 -25.37 -3.41
CA GLN A 118 6.87 -25.44 -2.21
C GLN A 118 7.22 -24.04 -1.66
N GLY A 119 6.30 -23.07 -1.79
CA GLY A 119 6.56 -21.67 -1.39
C GLY A 119 6.88 -21.54 0.10
N THR A 120 8.02 -20.97 0.43
CA THR A 120 8.37 -20.64 1.81
C THR A 120 7.47 -19.48 2.24
N HIS A 121 6.75 -19.70 3.34
CA HIS A 121 5.96 -18.65 3.98
C HIS A 121 6.91 -17.76 4.79
N ARG A 122 6.96 -16.48 4.46
CA ARG A 122 7.66 -15.48 5.27
C ARG A 122 6.64 -14.64 6.03
N THR A 123 6.89 -14.41 7.30
CA THR A 123 6.15 -13.41 8.07
C THR A 123 6.75 -12.04 7.76
N VAL A 124 5.90 -11.12 7.30
CA VAL A 124 6.25 -9.72 7.07
C VAL A 124 5.28 -8.84 7.83
N THR A 125 5.77 -7.73 8.36
CA THR A 125 4.92 -6.73 8.99
C THR A 125 4.34 -5.83 7.89
N ALA A 126 3.02 -5.89 7.72
CA ALA A 126 2.30 -4.94 6.90
C ALA A 126 1.96 -3.71 7.75
N THR A 127 2.18 -2.52 7.21
CA THR A 127 1.84 -1.24 7.85
C THR A 127 0.89 -0.47 6.96
N LEU A 128 -0.28 -0.14 7.50
CA LEU A 128 -1.21 0.79 6.88
C LEU A 128 -0.87 2.20 7.33
N LEU A 129 -0.59 3.06 6.36
CA LEU A 129 -0.23 4.45 6.56
C LEU A 129 -1.39 5.32 6.08
N ARG A 130 -1.76 6.31 6.86
CA ARG A 130 -2.72 7.34 6.47
C ARG A 130 -1.98 8.55 5.93
N VAL A 131 -2.44 9.07 4.81
CA VAL A 131 -1.98 10.35 4.27
C VAL A 131 -2.63 11.46 5.10
N ARG A 132 -1.82 12.29 5.76
CA ARG A 132 -2.32 13.50 6.40
C ARG A 132 -2.62 14.52 5.31
N GLU A 133 -3.90 14.80 5.13
CA GLU A 133 -4.30 16.00 4.40
C GLU A 133 -3.83 17.23 5.20
N ASP A 134 -3.12 18.14 4.53
CA ASP A 134 -2.99 19.50 5.05
C ASP A 134 -4.41 20.03 5.18
N ARG A 135 -4.91 20.14 6.41
CA ARG A 135 -6.11 20.94 6.69
C ARG A 135 -5.78 22.40 6.37
N ARG A 136 -5.84 22.76 5.09
CA ARG A 136 -6.05 24.15 4.71
C ARG A 136 -7.54 24.44 4.88
N GLN A 137 -7.79 25.07 6.03
CA GLN A 137 -8.81 26.09 6.32
C GLN A 137 -10.14 26.01 5.57
#